data_AF-A0AAV9NPJ0-F1
#
_entry.id   AF-A0AAV9NPJ0-F1
#
_cell.length_a   1.000
_cell.length_b   1.000
_cell.length_c   1.000
_cell.angle_alpha   90.00
_cell.angle_beta   90.00
_cell.angle_gamma   90.00
#
_symmetry.space_group_name_H-M   'P 1'
#
loop_
_entity.id
_entity.type
_entity.pdbx_description
1 polymer ?
#
loop_
_entity_poly.entity_id
_entity_poly.type
_entity_poly.pdbx_seq_one_letter_code
_entity_poly.pdbx_strand_id
1 'polypeptide(L)'
;MNLRKLEGESPLRWGSDAVEIPGARKLLGKLEEVAGKWAIVTSGTRPLVDGRLDILGLVAPQTLVTAEEVQNGKPDPGCYRLGLKRLSIPEKDELFLPPLCIEDAPAGVRAGRAAGCKVLAVATTHNVEQLIDAGAHWVVQDLRSVSLGGNGSDKSKINVEIRNAFSA
;
A
#
# COMPACT_ATOMS: atom_id res chain seq x y z
N MET A 1 17.56 4.89 -22.34
CA MET A 1 18.02 4.39 -21.02
C MET A 1 16.93 3.47 -20.48
N ASN A 2 17.25 2.26 -19.99
CA ASN A 2 16.24 1.30 -19.52
C ASN A 2 15.83 1.62 -18.08
N LEU A 3 14.56 1.98 -17.85
CA LEU A 3 14.02 2.36 -16.53
C LEU A 3 14.29 1.29 -15.47
N ARG A 4 14.07 0.02 -15.80
CA ARG A 4 14.32 -1.13 -14.91
C ARG A 4 15.76 -1.20 -14.44
N LYS A 5 16.72 -0.85 -15.30
CA LYS A 5 18.14 -0.80 -14.93
C LYS A 5 18.40 0.37 -13.98
N LEU A 6 17.92 1.56 -14.31
CA LEU A 6 18.12 2.76 -13.48
C LEU A 6 17.52 2.58 -12.08
N GLU A 7 16.29 2.07 -12.02
CA GLU A 7 15.60 1.81 -10.77
C GLU A 7 16.22 0.67 -9.98
N GLY A 8 16.80 -0.35 -10.63
CA GLY A 8 17.56 -1.40 -9.94
C GLY A 8 18.89 -0.94 -9.35
N GLU A 9 19.52 0.10 -9.93
CA GLU A 9 20.72 0.71 -9.36
C GLU A 9 20.40 1.61 -8.15
N SER A 10 19.17 2.09 -8.03
CA SER A 10 18.80 3.07 -6.99
C SER A 10 18.97 2.53 -5.56
N PRO A 11 18.44 1.34 -5.19
CA PRO A 11 18.69 0.74 -3.88
C PRO A 11 20.20 0.52 -3.62
N LEU A 12 20.96 0.10 -4.62
CA LEU A 12 22.39 -0.18 -4.45
C LEU A 12 23.23 1.08 -4.18
N ARG A 13 22.84 2.21 -4.78
CA ARG A 13 23.59 3.47 -4.69
C ARG A 13 23.15 4.35 -3.52
N TRP A 14 21.86 4.37 -3.21
CA TRP A 14 21.27 5.32 -2.24
C TRP A 14 20.37 4.66 -1.21
N GLY A 15 20.25 3.33 -1.22
CA GLY A 15 19.35 2.64 -0.29
C GLY A 15 19.81 2.72 1.17
N SER A 16 21.10 2.97 1.45
CA SER A 16 21.60 3.15 2.82
C SER A 16 20.96 4.32 3.55
N ASP A 17 20.45 5.31 2.82
CA ASP A 17 19.78 6.49 3.38
C ASP A 17 18.27 6.25 3.58
N ALA A 18 17.75 5.12 3.08
CA ALA A 18 16.33 4.80 3.20
C ALA A 18 15.99 4.44 4.65
N VAL A 19 14.93 5.05 5.15
CA VAL A 19 14.31 4.72 6.44
C VAL A 19 12.88 4.25 6.22
N GLU A 20 12.44 3.30 7.02
CA GLU A 20 11.04 2.90 7.00
C GLU A 20 10.15 4.03 7.52
N ILE A 21 8.92 4.11 7.01
CA ILE A 21 7.88 4.91 7.64
C ILE A 21 7.66 4.35 9.05
N PRO A 22 7.67 5.18 10.11
CA PRO A 22 7.46 4.70 11.47
C PRO A 22 6.21 3.82 11.59
N GLY A 23 6.38 2.61 12.12
CA GLY A 23 5.31 1.62 12.27
C GLY A 23 5.16 0.63 11.11
N ALA A 24 5.82 0.84 9.96
CA ALA A 24 5.70 -0.05 8.79
C ALA A 24 6.07 -1.49 9.12
N ARG A 25 7.24 -1.73 9.73
CA ARG A 25 7.69 -3.09 10.10
C ARG A 25 6.72 -3.80 11.02
N LYS A 26 6.21 -3.08 12.04
CA LYS A 26 5.23 -3.62 12.98
C LYS A 26 3.92 -4.00 12.28
N LEU A 27 3.45 -3.15 11.35
CA LEU A 27 2.24 -3.39 10.58
C LEU A 27 2.40 -4.63 9.68
N LEU A 28 3.51 -4.72 8.93
CA LEU A 28 3.82 -5.87 8.07
C LEU A 28 3.95 -7.17 8.87
N GLY A 29 4.66 -7.14 10.00
CA GLY A 29 4.75 -8.31 10.88
C GLY A 29 3.39 -8.76 11.41
N LYS A 30 2.49 -7.81 11.70
CA LYS A 30 1.13 -8.15 12.15
C LYS A 30 0.27 -8.74 11.02
N LEU A 31 0.45 -8.30 9.77
CA LEU A 31 -0.24 -8.88 8.61
C LEU A 31 0.10 -10.37 8.45
N GLU A 32 1.36 -10.74 8.63
CA GLU A 32 1.79 -12.14 8.62
C GLU A 32 1.19 -12.94 9.78
N GLU A 33 1.18 -12.38 10.99
CA GLU A 33 0.64 -13.04 12.18
C GLU A 33 -0.87 -13.34 12.04
N VAL A 34 -1.64 -12.41 11.49
CA VAL A 34 -3.10 -12.58 11.32
C VAL A 34 -3.47 -13.32 10.02
N ALA A 35 -2.48 -13.82 9.28
CA ALA A 35 -2.65 -14.47 7.97
C ALA A 35 -3.48 -13.62 6.98
N GLY A 36 -3.25 -12.31 6.99
CA GLY A 36 -3.97 -11.36 6.16
C GLY A 36 -3.64 -11.53 4.68
N LYS A 37 -4.65 -11.45 3.80
CA LYS A 37 -4.41 -11.33 2.36
C LYS A 37 -4.02 -9.89 2.03
N TRP A 38 -2.75 -9.66 1.74
CA TRP A 38 -2.24 -8.33 1.42
C TRP A 38 -1.26 -8.37 0.24
N ALA A 39 -1.10 -7.21 -0.41
CA ALA A 39 -0.20 -7.04 -1.54
C ALA A 39 0.51 -5.69 -1.46
N ILE A 40 1.70 -5.61 -2.08
CA ILE A 40 2.29 -4.32 -2.47
C ILE A 40 1.85 -4.02 -3.91
N VAL A 41 1.35 -2.81 -4.13
CA VAL A 41 0.98 -2.29 -5.47
C VAL A 41 1.72 -0.97 -5.70
N THR A 42 2.74 -0.99 -6.54
CA THR A 42 3.72 0.10 -6.68
C THR A 42 3.88 0.58 -8.11
N SER A 43 4.19 1.87 -8.28
CA SER A 43 4.65 2.45 -9.56
C SER A 43 6.15 2.23 -9.80
N GLY A 44 6.85 1.54 -8.91
CA GLY A 44 8.24 1.10 -9.11
C GLY A 44 8.33 -0.22 -9.86
N THR A 45 9.48 -0.46 -10.47
CA THR A 45 9.85 -1.74 -11.08
C THR A 45 10.21 -2.79 -10.03
N ARG A 46 10.26 -4.06 -10.44
CA ARG A 46 10.59 -5.18 -9.56
C ARG A 46 11.96 -5.02 -8.86
N PRO A 47 13.06 -4.64 -9.55
CA PRO A 47 14.35 -4.45 -8.89
C PRO A 47 14.34 -3.37 -7.80
N LEU A 48 13.54 -2.31 -7.96
CA LEU A 48 13.45 -1.23 -6.98
C LEU A 48 12.79 -1.68 -5.69
N VAL A 49 11.64 -2.37 -5.80
CA VAL A 49 10.89 -2.81 -4.63
C VAL A 49 11.62 -3.92 -3.90
N ASP A 50 12.18 -4.91 -4.62
CA ASP A 50 12.97 -5.98 -4.00
C ASP A 50 14.18 -5.38 -3.25
N GLY A 51 14.96 -4.52 -3.92
CA GLY A 51 16.13 -3.90 -3.30
C GLY A 51 15.79 -3.04 -2.09
N ARG A 52 14.66 -2.32 -2.09
CA ARG A 52 14.22 -1.54 -0.92
C ARG A 52 13.79 -2.43 0.24
N LEU A 53 13.06 -3.52 -0.04
CA LEU A 53 12.65 -4.49 0.99
C LEU A 53 13.87 -5.14 1.62
N ASP A 54 14.86 -5.54 0.82
CA ASP A 54 16.10 -6.17 1.28
C ASP A 54 16.91 -5.23 2.17
N ILE A 55 17.14 -4.00 1.72
CA ILE A 55 17.93 -3.01 2.46
C ILE A 55 17.28 -2.64 3.79
N LEU A 56 15.96 -2.52 3.81
CA LEU A 56 15.21 -2.24 5.04
C LEU A 56 14.97 -3.51 5.88
N GLY A 57 15.29 -4.70 5.36
CA GLY A 57 14.96 -5.99 6.00
C GLY A 57 13.47 -6.12 6.33
N LEU A 58 12.59 -5.66 5.43
CA LEU A 58 11.13 -5.74 5.61
C LEU A 58 10.58 -7.03 5.01
N VAL A 59 9.44 -7.49 5.54
CA VAL A 59 8.76 -8.67 5.02
C VAL A 59 8.28 -8.41 3.59
N ALA A 60 8.65 -9.31 2.68
CA ALA A 60 8.18 -9.28 1.31
C ALA A 60 6.76 -9.86 1.20
N PRO A 61 5.86 -9.24 0.41
CA PRO A 61 4.51 -9.76 0.22
C PRO A 61 4.53 -11.03 -0.64
N GLN A 62 3.54 -11.91 -0.42
CA GLN A 62 3.28 -13.01 -1.35
C GLN A 62 2.76 -12.51 -2.71
N THR A 63 2.04 -11.38 -2.71
CA THR A 63 1.49 -10.75 -3.92
C THR A 63 2.12 -9.37 -4.12
N LEU A 64 2.74 -9.18 -5.28
CA LEU A 64 3.33 -7.91 -5.68
C LEU A 64 2.79 -7.53 -7.06
N VAL A 65 2.43 -6.25 -7.24
CA VAL A 65 2.12 -5.64 -8.53
C VAL A 65 3.05 -4.45 -8.74
N THR A 66 3.79 -4.47 -9.84
CA THR A 66 4.78 -3.46 -10.21
C THR A 66 4.34 -2.64 -11.42
N ALA A 67 5.07 -1.56 -11.73
CA ALA A 67 4.80 -0.74 -12.91
C ALA A 67 4.92 -1.51 -14.23
N GLU A 68 5.72 -2.58 -14.27
CA GLU A 68 5.95 -3.40 -15.47
C GLU A 68 4.71 -4.22 -15.87
N GLU A 69 3.75 -4.36 -14.96
CA GLU A 69 2.61 -5.27 -15.10
C GLU A 69 1.30 -4.56 -15.45
N VAL A 70 1.36 -3.22 -15.61
CA VAL A 70 0.19 -2.39 -15.86
C VAL A 70 0.42 -1.49 -17.07
N GLN A 71 -0.63 -1.34 -17.88
CA GLN A 71 -0.55 -0.51 -19.09
C GLN A 71 -0.47 0.99 -18.75
N ASN A 72 -1.25 1.42 -17.74
CA ASN A 72 -1.32 2.81 -17.29
C ASN A 72 -0.92 2.87 -15.81
N GLY A 73 -0.09 3.86 -15.46
CA GLY A 73 0.26 4.15 -14.06
C GLY A 73 -0.86 4.88 -13.32
N LYS A 74 -0.73 4.96 -11.99
CA LYS A 74 -1.60 5.78 -11.12
C LYS A 74 -1.68 7.23 -11.69
N PRO A 75 -2.85 7.87 -11.82
CA PRO A 75 -4.11 7.58 -11.12
C PRO A 75 -5.03 6.55 -11.78
N ASP A 76 -4.60 5.87 -12.84
CA ASP A 76 -5.36 4.74 -13.38
C ASP A 76 -5.51 3.62 -12.32
N PRO A 77 -6.72 3.06 -12.12
CA PRO A 77 -6.99 2.07 -11.08
C PRO A 77 -6.50 0.65 -11.42
N GLY A 78 -6.00 0.40 -12.64
CA GLY A 78 -5.66 -0.93 -13.14
C GLY A 78 -4.67 -1.70 -12.26
N CYS A 79 -3.70 -1.00 -11.65
CA CYS A 79 -2.76 -1.60 -10.70
C CYS A 79 -3.45 -2.19 -9.47
N TYR A 80 -4.43 -1.48 -8.90
CA TYR A 80 -5.18 -1.95 -7.75
C TYR A 80 -6.15 -3.07 -8.10
N ARG A 81 -6.85 -2.97 -9.25
CA ARG A 81 -7.70 -4.06 -9.75
C ARG A 81 -6.92 -5.35 -9.96
N LEU A 82 -5.71 -5.26 -10.51
CA LEU A 82 -4.81 -6.40 -10.66
C LEU A 82 -4.40 -6.99 -9.30
N GLY A 83 -4.08 -6.16 -8.31
CA GLY A 83 -3.76 -6.59 -6.95
C GLY A 83 -4.93 -7.32 -6.29
N LEU A 84 -6.13 -6.74 -6.33
CA LEU A 84 -7.35 -7.33 -5.78
C LEU A 84 -7.67 -8.69 -6.43
N LYS A 85 -7.55 -8.77 -7.77
CA LYS A 85 -7.71 -10.02 -8.51
C LYS A 85 -6.74 -11.11 -8.03
N ARG A 86 -5.45 -10.78 -7.83
CA ARG A 86 -4.45 -11.74 -7.34
C ARG A 86 -4.71 -12.19 -5.91
N LEU A 87 -5.24 -11.31 -5.07
CA LEU A 87 -5.69 -11.65 -3.71
C LEU A 87 -7.01 -12.43 -3.68
N SER A 88 -7.66 -12.62 -4.84
CA SER A 88 -9.01 -13.20 -4.95
C SER A 88 -10.02 -12.42 -4.09
N ILE A 89 -9.90 -11.09 -4.05
CA ILE A 89 -10.85 -10.18 -3.40
C ILE A 89 -11.75 -9.63 -4.51
N PRO A 90 -13.08 -9.81 -4.42
CA PRO A 90 -14.01 -9.27 -5.41
C PRO A 90 -14.07 -7.73 -5.36
N GLU A 91 -14.15 -7.07 -6.52
CA GLU A 91 -14.24 -5.60 -6.60
C GLU A 91 -15.60 -5.06 -6.13
N LYS A 92 -16.66 -5.86 -6.26
CA LYS A 92 -18.02 -5.57 -5.80
C LYS A 92 -18.65 -6.85 -5.29
N ASP A 93 -18.81 -6.93 -3.99
CA ASP A 93 -19.66 -7.94 -3.35
C ASP A 93 -20.36 -7.24 -2.20
N GLU A 94 -21.70 -7.23 -2.21
CA GLU A 94 -22.53 -6.60 -1.18
C GLU A 94 -22.30 -7.24 0.21
N LEU A 95 -21.70 -8.43 0.26
CA LEU A 95 -21.35 -9.15 1.48
C LEU A 95 -19.93 -8.84 2.00
N PHE A 96 -19.07 -8.19 1.20
CA PHE A 96 -17.71 -7.84 1.61
C PHE A 96 -17.58 -6.37 1.98
N LEU A 97 -16.83 -6.11 3.06
CA LEU A 97 -16.34 -4.78 3.35
C LEU A 97 -15.35 -4.36 2.26
N PRO A 98 -15.32 -3.08 1.86
CA PRO A 98 -14.43 -2.61 0.81
C PRO A 98 -12.96 -2.84 1.19
N PRO A 99 -12.10 -3.25 0.24
CA PRO A 99 -10.67 -3.40 0.49
C PRO A 99 -10.03 -2.07 0.91
N LEU A 100 -8.96 -2.14 1.70
CA LEU A 100 -8.22 -0.97 2.17
C LEU A 100 -6.91 -0.80 1.40
N CYS A 101 -6.72 0.34 0.76
CA CYS A 101 -5.43 0.80 0.23
C CYS A 101 -4.75 1.73 1.23
N ILE A 102 -3.44 1.58 1.40
CA ILE A 102 -2.57 2.52 2.11
C ILE A 102 -1.71 3.24 1.09
N GLU A 103 -1.75 4.56 1.07
CA GLU A 103 -1.11 5.40 0.03
C GLU A 103 -0.47 6.66 0.61
N ASP A 104 0.49 7.26 -0.11
CA ASP A 104 1.15 8.50 0.32
C ASP A 104 1.16 9.60 -0.76
N ALA A 105 0.61 9.31 -1.94
CA ALA A 105 0.56 10.23 -3.06
C ALA A 105 -0.88 10.44 -3.59
N PRO A 106 -1.27 11.68 -3.96
CA PRO A 106 -2.58 11.98 -4.54
C PRO A 106 -2.97 11.10 -5.73
N ALA A 107 -2.01 10.76 -6.61
CA ALA A 107 -2.28 9.88 -7.74
C ALA A 107 -2.69 8.47 -7.28
N GLY A 108 -2.02 7.95 -6.26
CA GLY A 108 -2.33 6.66 -5.67
C GLY A 108 -3.64 6.64 -4.90
N VAL A 109 -3.92 7.70 -4.15
CA VAL A 109 -5.23 7.88 -3.49
C VAL A 109 -6.36 7.82 -4.51
N ARG A 110 -6.27 8.59 -5.61
CA ARG A 110 -7.27 8.58 -6.68
C ARG A 110 -7.41 7.21 -7.34
N ALA A 111 -6.30 6.52 -7.62
CA ALA A 111 -6.32 5.18 -8.20
C ALA A 111 -7.02 4.16 -7.28
N GLY A 112 -6.72 4.17 -5.98
CA GLY A 112 -7.36 3.29 -4.99
C GLY A 112 -8.86 3.56 -4.88
N ARG A 113 -9.26 4.84 -4.85
CA ARG A 113 -10.67 5.25 -4.87
C ARG A 113 -11.39 4.76 -6.13
N ALA A 114 -10.79 4.94 -7.30
CA ALA A 114 -11.36 4.50 -8.58
C ALA A 114 -11.41 2.96 -8.74
N ALA A 115 -10.62 2.22 -7.95
CA ALA A 115 -10.68 0.76 -7.84
C ALA A 115 -11.73 0.26 -6.82
N GLY A 116 -12.47 1.15 -6.16
CA GLY A 116 -13.49 0.79 -5.16
C GLY A 116 -12.95 0.58 -3.75
N CYS A 117 -11.68 0.90 -3.49
CA CYS A 117 -11.07 0.74 -2.19
C CYS A 117 -11.45 1.89 -1.23
N LYS A 118 -11.49 1.58 0.07
CA LYS A 118 -11.22 2.58 1.09
C LYS A 118 -9.74 2.93 1.03
N VAL A 119 -9.41 4.18 1.36
CA VAL A 119 -8.04 4.68 1.25
C VAL A 119 -7.66 5.37 2.55
N LEU A 120 -6.66 4.81 3.22
CA LEU A 120 -5.93 5.44 4.31
C LEU A 120 -4.66 6.06 3.71
N ALA A 121 -4.52 7.37 3.79
CA ALA A 121 -3.33 8.06 3.33
C ALA A 121 -2.33 8.27 4.47
N VAL A 122 -1.03 8.29 4.15
CA VAL A 122 0.08 8.58 5.06
C VAL A 122 0.76 9.86 4.60
N ALA A 123 0.76 10.90 5.43
CA ALA A 123 1.29 12.21 5.10
C ALA A 123 2.83 12.26 5.20
N THR A 124 3.51 11.64 4.23
CA THR A 124 4.98 11.65 4.11
C THR A 124 5.45 12.80 3.20
N THR A 125 5.38 12.60 1.88
CA THR A 125 5.87 13.54 0.87
C THR A 125 4.84 14.61 0.52
N HIS A 126 3.56 14.28 0.66
CA HIS A 126 2.43 15.18 0.40
C HIS A 126 1.78 15.59 1.71
N ASN A 127 1.30 16.84 1.77
CA ASN A 127 0.64 17.34 2.96
C ASN A 127 -0.78 16.77 3.12
N VAL A 128 -1.37 16.97 4.29
CA VAL A 128 -2.69 16.43 4.64
C VAL A 128 -3.78 16.94 3.69
N GLU A 129 -3.79 18.24 3.36
CA GLU A 129 -4.79 18.84 2.46
C GLU A 129 -4.76 18.20 1.07
N GLN A 130 -3.58 18.03 0.48
CA GLN A 130 -3.42 17.38 -0.83
C GLN A 130 -3.97 15.95 -0.86
N LEU A 131 -3.84 15.21 0.25
CA LEU A 131 -4.32 13.84 0.37
C LEU A 131 -5.84 13.79 0.60
N ILE A 132 -6.39 14.73 1.36
CA ILE A 132 -7.83 14.92 1.53
C ILE A 132 -8.48 15.28 0.20
N ASP A 133 -7.94 16.27 -0.52
CA ASP A 133 -8.43 16.72 -1.84
C ASP A 133 -8.38 15.59 -2.88
N ALA A 134 -7.42 14.67 -2.76
CA ALA A 134 -7.34 13.49 -3.61
C ALA A 134 -8.41 12.43 -3.32
N GLY A 135 -9.15 12.56 -2.21
CA GLY A 135 -10.24 11.68 -1.81
C GLY A 135 -9.86 10.60 -0.80
N ALA A 136 -8.80 10.80 -0.01
CA ALA A 136 -8.48 9.89 1.10
C ALA A 136 -9.64 9.86 2.10
N HIS A 137 -9.93 8.68 2.67
CA HIS A 137 -10.97 8.54 3.70
C HIS A 137 -10.44 8.91 5.09
N TRP A 138 -9.15 8.65 5.31
CA TRP A 138 -8.42 8.99 6.52
C TRP A 138 -7.01 9.39 6.12
N VAL A 139 -6.40 10.32 6.84
CA VAL A 139 -4.99 10.66 6.70
C VAL A 139 -4.31 10.52 8.05
N VAL A 140 -3.15 9.86 8.11
CA VAL A 140 -2.34 9.73 9.33
C VAL A 140 -0.93 10.23 9.09
N GLN A 141 -0.24 10.65 10.15
CA GLN A 141 1.16 11.08 10.05
C GLN A 141 2.10 9.92 9.67
N ASP A 142 1.86 8.75 10.25
CA ASP A 142 2.63 7.53 10.01
C ASP A 142 1.83 6.28 10.43
N LEU A 143 2.44 5.10 10.27
CA LEU A 143 1.77 3.82 10.48
C LEU A 143 1.70 3.39 11.96
N ARG A 144 2.25 4.16 12.91
CA ARG A 144 2.03 3.92 14.36
C ARG A 144 0.57 4.18 14.76
N SER A 145 -0.14 4.97 13.97
CA SER A 145 -1.57 5.24 14.11
C SER A 145 -2.46 4.07 13.66
N VAL A 146 -1.90 3.00 13.11
CA VAL A 146 -2.64 1.86 12.57
C VAL A 146 -2.35 0.60 13.38
N SER A 147 -3.39 -0.11 13.80
CA SER A 147 -3.26 -1.44 14.40
C SER A 147 -4.19 -2.45 13.73
N LEU A 148 -3.70 -3.69 13.62
CA LEU A 148 -4.42 -4.80 13.01
C LEU A 148 -4.73 -5.86 14.07
N GLY A 149 -5.94 -6.41 14.00
CA GLY A 149 -6.39 -7.56 14.78
C GLY A 149 -6.97 -8.63 13.88
N GLY A 150 -6.76 -9.90 14.24
CA GLY A 150 -7.45 -11.01 13.57
C GLY A 150 -8.95 -10.95 13.84
N ASN A 151 -9.76 -11.36 12.88
CA ASN A 151 -11.18 -11.56 13.09
C ASN A 151 -11.40 -13.04 13.45
N GLY A 152 -11.54 -13.33 14.75
CA GLY A 152 -11.53 -14.69 15.31
C GLY A 152 -12.58 -15.65 14.73
N SER A 153 -13.63 -15.14 14.07
CA SER A 153 -14.67 -15.92 13.41
C SER A 153 -14.49 -16.05 11.89
N ASP A 154 -13.67 -15.20 11.25
CA ASP A 154 -13.48 -15.17 9.80
C ASP A 154 -12.06 -14.72 9.44
N LYS A 155 -11.19 -15.69 9.14
CA LYS A 155 -9.79 -15.43 8.74
C LYS A 155 -9.66 -14.69 7.40
N SER A 156 -10.74 -14.52 6.64
CA SER A 156 -10.71 -13.70 5.42
C SER A 156 -10.78 -12.19 5.72
N LYS A 157 -11.10 -11.81 6.96
CA LYS A 157 -11.25 -10.42 7.39
C LYS A 157 -10.21 -10.05 8.44
N ILE A 158 -9.79 -8.79 8.39
CA ILE A 158 -8.86 -8.19 9.34
C ILE A 158 -9.57 -7.00 9.96
N ASN A 159 -9.49 -6.88 11.29
CA ASN A 159 -9.93 -5.68 11.98
C ASN A 159 -8.82 -4.63 11.88
N VAL A 160 -9.16 -3.46 11.33
CA VAL A 160 -8.24 -2.33 11.23
C VAL A 160 -8.73 -1.24 12.15
N GLU A 161 -7.86 -0.80 13.06
CA GLU A 161 -8.09 0.36 13.90
C GLU A 161 -7.15 1.48 13.47
N ILE A 162 -7.74 2.66 13.24
CA ILE A 162 -7.03 3.87 12.82
C ILE A 162 -7.24 4.90 13.93
N ARG A 163 -6.14 5.42 14.49
CA ARG A 163 -6.14 6.43 15.55
C ARG A 163 -5.49 7.72 15.06
N ASN A 164 -5.79 8.84 15.70
CA ASN A 164 -5.17 10.15 15.40
C ASN A 164 -5.23 10.51 13.91
N ALA A 165 -6.31 10.13 13.22
CA ALA A 165 -6.48 10.46 11.82
C ALA A 165 -6.89 11.93 11.69
N PHE A 166 -6.26 12.63 10.76
CA PHE A 166 -6.81 13.85 10.19
C PHE A 166 -7.98 13.44 9.30
N SER A 167 -9.18 13.91 9.63
CA SER A 167 -10.36 13.75 8.79
C SER A 167 -10.62 15.05 8.05
N ALA A 168 -11.17 14.91 6.85
CA ALA A 168 -11.86 15.99 6.16
C ALA A 168 -13.07 16.49 6.99
#